data_AF-A0A9K3LG02-F1
#
_entry.id   AF-A0A9K3LG02-F1
#
_cell.length_a   1.000
_cell.length_b   1.000
_cell.length_c   1.000
_cell.angle_alpha   90.00
_cell.angle_beta   90.00
_cell.angle_gamma   90.00
#
_symmetry.space_group_name_H-M   'P 1'
#
loop_
_entity.id
_entity.type
_entity.pdbx_description
1 polymer ?
#
loop_
_entity_poly.entity_id
_entity_poly.type
_entity_poly.pdbx_seq_one_letter_code
_entity_poly.pdbx_strand_id
1 'polypeptide(L)'
;MKFSSSISAATAPTSRRLAKGGLAMALATTSQLVVPAYVSRHLAVTAFSSSFQVQQARAISSTTQLGMSSKMDQSFVTWSFDEPCKTMSWSPLSSASLMVESKSDEWDEDADLVFVGVFSPKKDKNKEQEEDDGDETEDEEPTVTLSGGAKDLDDKLGGALSNIMSENAKAFKNGAKAGSTTPTLRVFADGKAKRYIVVGLGSPPDEGKAFEGVGSAVGKALASKCDAEKKVATAKFLLPSSVAADEACMKDLSATFYSTLYVDNRFRTGKKVKTPAEDLKSLSLITDGDSPSGLETALEAGSKLATGVCMTKDIVNAPHNVLNSVSLADTAKRLAEESGGSLKCTILGKKECEERGMGAYLGVARASETEPQFIHITYTPQGDVKKKVGVIGKGLLFDTGGYNIKTSMMELMKFDCGGAAAVLGAARAVGALKPPGVECHFVVAACENMISDKGVVPSDILTASNGKTIEVLNTDAEGRLTLADALVYCDKELDCESIIELSTLTGACMVALGKSVCGVWTDNDDLAEELKDVCKVTEEKAWRMPLEKSYNELLESKIADIKNIGTRYGGSITAALFLQNFVSKKKPFAHLDIAGPVWDDKTGATGYGAKLVTEWVRRQGE
;
A
#
# COMPACT_ATOMS: atom_id res chain seq x y z
N MET A 1 51.95 -12.02 21.77
CA MET A 1 51.88 -13.32 21.07
C MET A 1 51.77 -13.03 19.58
N LYS A 2 52.74 -13.52 18.78
CA LYS A 2 52.78 -13.43 17.31
C LYS A 2 52.27 -14.74 16.73
N PHE A 3 51.45 -14.70 15.68
CA PHE A 3 51.27 -15.74 14.63
C PHE A 3 50.55 -15.02 13.47
N SER A 4 51.23 -14.58 12.40
CA SER A 4 51.76 -15.28 11.22
C SER A 4 50.69 -15.88 10.27
N SER A 5 50.75 -15.36 9.05
CA SER A 5 50.11 -15.70 7.78
C SER A 5 50.13 -17.17 7.34
N SER A 6 49.15 -17.57 6.53
CA SER A 6 49.38 -18.37 5.32
C SER A 6 48.18 -18.34 4.35
N ILE A 7 48.46 -17.92 3.12
CA ILE A 7 47.66 -18.06 1.90
C ILE A 7 47.92 -19.45 1.32
N SER A 8 46.91 -20.09 0.72
CA SER A 8 47.12 -21.09 -0.34
C SER A 8 45.93 -21.19 -1.29
N ALA A 9 46.22 -21.07 -2.57
CA ALA A 9 45.34 -21.30 -3.72
C ALA A 9 45.38 -22.78 -4.16
N ALA A 10 44.31 -23.26 -4.82
CA ALA A 10 44.29 -24.46 -5.67
C ALA A 10 43.06 -24.37 -6.61
N THR A 11 43.21 -23.98 -7.88
CA THR A 11 43.39 -24.82 -9.10
C THR A 11 42.25 -25.80 -9.42
N ALA A 12 41.63 -25.55 -10.57
CA ALA A 12 40.64 -26.37 -11.28
C ALA A 12 41.25 -27.66 -11.89
N PRO A 13 40.39 -28.59 -12.35
CA PRO A 13 40.74 -29.49 -13.45
C PRO A 13 39.74 -29.40 -14.61
N THR A 14 40.30 -29.27 -15.82
CA THR A 14 39.68 -29.58 -17.11
C THR A 14 39.95 -31.05 -17.46
N SER A 15 38.98 -31.78 -18.00
CA SER A 15 39.25 -32.86 -18.95
C SER A 15 38.06 -33.15 -19.88
N ARG A 16 38.40 -33.38 -21.16
CA ARG A 16 37.57 -33.61 -22.34
C ARG A 16 37.05 -35.05 -22.45
N ARG A 17 35.91 -35.24 -23.12
CA ARG A 17 35.54 -36.33 -24.10
C ARG A 17 34.13 -36.01 -24.63
N LEU A 18 33.65 -36.35 -25.83
CA LEU A 18 34.14 -36.69 -27.16
C LEU A 18 32.90 -36.54 -28.08
N ALA A 19 33.10 -36.17 -29.35
CA ALA A 19 32.06 -35.85 -30.34
C ALA A 19 31.34 -37.08 -30.94
N LYS A 20 30.12 -36.82 -31.46
CA LYS A 20 29.41 -37.38 -32.64
C LYS A 20 28.13 -36.51 -32.74
N GLY A 21 27.73 -35.83 -33.82
CA GLY A 21 27.92 -35.96 -35.26
C GLY A 21 26.51 -35.85 -35.89
N GLY A 22 26.24 -34.86 -36.74
CA GLY A 22 24.95 -34.73 -37.42
C GLY A 22 24.67 -33.36 -38.02
N LEU A 23 25.08 -33.18 -39.27
CA LEU A 23 24.94 -32.01 -40.14
C LEU A 23 23.60 -32.06 -40.89
N ALA A 24 22.86 -30.95 -40.99
CA ALA A 24 22.01 -30.65 -42.16
C ALA A 24 21.70 -29.15 -42.24
N MET A 25 22.15 -28.55 -43.32
CA MET A 25 21.97 -27.15 -43.73
C MET A 25 21.01 -27.15 -44.92
N ALA A 26 20.05 -26.23 -44.97
CA ALA A 26 19.39 -25.83 -46.21
C ALA A 26 18.90 -24.38 -46.11
N LEU A 27 19.35 -23.59 -47.07
CA LEU A 27 19.11 -22.18 -47.32
C LEU A 27 18.01 -22.00 -48.39
N ALA A 28 17.59 -20.74 -48.55
CA ALA A 28 16.92 -20.13 -49.73
C ALA A 28 15.37 -20.07 -49.67
N THR A 29 14.64 -19.03 -50.12
CA THR A 29 14.90 -17.65 -50.59
C THR A 29 13.53 -16.95 -50.79
N THR A 30 13.48 -15.63 -50.55
CA THR A 30 12.63 -14.56 -51.16
C THR A 30 11.31 -14.87 -51.89
N SER A 31 10.24 -14.11 -51.59
CA SER A 31 9.45 -13.34 -52.60
C SER A 31 8.61 -12.21 -51.97
N GLN A 32 8.53 -11.08 -52.67
CA GLN A 32 7.68 -9.89 -52.44
C GLN A 32 6.21 -10.14 -52.86
N LEU A 33 5.27 -9.31 -52.38
CA LEU A 33 4.16 -8.65 -53.14
C LEU A 33 3.19 -7.97 -52.14
N VAL A 34 3.14 -6.63 -52.08
CA VAL A 34 2.21 -5.69 -52.76
C VAL A 34 0.83 -5.52 -52.07
N VAL A 35 0.59 -4.25 -51.70
CA VAL A 35 -0.67 -3.63 -51.22
C VAL A 35 -1.60 -3.33 -52.42
N PRO A 36 -2.92 -3.29 -52.21
CA PRO A 36 -3.60 -2.04 -52.57
C PRO A 36 -4.70 -1.61 -51.58
N ALA A 37 -4.82 -0.28 -51.47
CA ALA A 37 -5.91 0.44 -50.84
C ALA A 37 -7.18 0.43 -51.70
N TYR A 38 -8.36 0.55 -51.08
CA TYR A 38 -9.57 1.07 -51.74
C TYR A 38 -10.45 1.87 -50.78
N VAL A 39 -11.11 2.87 -51.36
CA VAL A 39 -11.73 4.06 -50.78
C VAL A 39 -13.27 3.99 -50.86
N SER A 40 -13.94 4.54 -49.83
CA SER A 40 -15.28 5.17 -49.74
C SER A 40 -16.57 4.51 -50.29
N ARG A 41 -17.62 4.57 -49.44
CA ARG A 41 -18.93 5.28 -49.63
C ARG A 41 -19.87 4.90 -48.46
N HIS A 42 -20.23 5.83 -47.56
CA HIS A 42 -21.47 6.64 -47.54
C HIS A 42 -22.78 5.85 -47.77
N LEU A 43 -23.61 5.77 -46.72
CA LEU A 43 -25.07 5.88 -46.81
C LEU A 43 -25.67 6.22 -45.44
N ALA A 44 -26.31 7.39 -45.38
CA ALA A 44 -27.15 7.85 -44.29
C ALA A 44 -28.56 7.26 -44.44
N VAL A 45 -29.24 6.98 -43.33
CA VAL A 45 -30.71 6.95 -43.28
C VAL A 45 -31.18 7.60 -41.98
N THR A 46 -32.14 8.48 -42.17
CA THR A 46 -32.72 9.45 -41.24
C THR A 46 -34.00 8.91 -40.59
N ALA A 47 -34.28 9.41 -39.38
CA ALA A 47 -35.60 9.71 -38.78
C ALA A 47 -36.55 8.55 -38.39
N PHE A 48 -37.01 8.54 -37.13
CA PHE A 48 -38.33 9.08 -36.78
C PHE A 48 -38.54 9.24 -35.26
N SER A 49 -39.41 10.18 -34.93
CA SER A 49 -39.79 10.71 -33.62
C SER A 49 -40.78 9.83 -32.85
N SER A 50 -40.81 9.97 -31.51
CA SER A 50 -41.97 10.49 -30.77
C SER A 50 -41.84 10.27 -29.25
N SER A 51 -42.23 11.31 -28.53
CA SER A 51 -42.33 11.45 -27.08
C SER A 51 -43.66 10.88 -26.57
N PHE A 52 -43.71 10.28 -25.37
CA PHE A 52 -44.68 10.60 -24.29
C PHE A 52 -44.48 9.72 -23.02
N GLN A 53 -44.31 10.44 -21.89
CA GLN A 53 -44.70 10.20 -20.48
C GLN A 53 -44.34 8.94 -19.67
N VAL A 54 -43.47 9.18 -18.67
CA VAL A 54 -43.66 9.02 -17.20
C VAL A 54 -44.36 7.74 -16.70
N GLN A 55 -43.56 6.81 -16.15
CA GLN A 55 -43.86 6.13 -14.89
C GLN A 55 -42.57 5.88 -14.10
N GLN A 56 -42.65 6.17 -12.80
CA GLN A 56 -41.58 6.29 -11.83
C GLN A 56 -41.31 4.95 -11.12
N ALA A 57 -40.05 4.77 -10.73
CA ALA A 57 -39.59 3.99 -9.58
C ALA A 57 -39.64 2.45 -9.65
N ARG A 58 -38.52 1.85 -10.10
CA ARG A 58 -37.76 0.74 -9.46
C ARG A 58 -36.73 0.17 -10.44
N ALA A 59 -35.50 0.68 -10.39
CA ALA A 59 -34.27 0.00 -10.82
C ALA A 59 -33.07 0.94 -10.59
N ILE A 60 -32.60 1.03 -9.35
CA ILE A 60 -31.27 1.55 -9.03
C ILE A 60 -30.54 0.40 -8.35
N SER A 61 -29.81 -0.39 -9.14
CA SER A 61 -28.60 -1.13 -8.78
C SER A 61 -28.20 -2.00 -9.98
N SER A 62 -27.74 -1.34 -11.03
CA SER A 62 -26.91 -1.97 -12.05
C SER A 62 -25.92 -0.93 -12.48
N THR A 63 -24.83 -0.83 -11.72
CA THR A 63 -23.67 -0.02 -12.05
C THR A 63 -23.34 -0.27 -13.51
N THR A 64 -23.45 0.79 -14.30
CA THR A 64 -23.04 0.86 -15.69
C THR A 64 -21.57 0.48 -15.74
N GLN A 65 -21.29 -0.79 -16.07
CA GLN A 65 -20.08 -1.14 -16.79
C GLN A 65 -20.10 -0.31 -18.06
N LEU A 66 -19.44 0.84 -18.03
CA LEU A 66 -19.02 1.53 -19.23
C LEU A 66 -18.16 0.53 -20.01
N GLY A 67 -18.76 -0.02 -21.05
CA GLY A 67 -18.08 -0.86 -22.02
C GLY A 67 -17.00 -0.07 -22.73
N MET A 68 -15.82 0.02 -22.13
CA MET A 68 -14.57 0.21 -22.85
C MET A 68 -14.17 -1.14 -23.45
N SER A 69 -14.92 -1.58 -24.45
CA SER A 69 -14.43 -2.54 -25.43
C SER A 69 -13.61 -1.76 -26.46
N SER A 70 -12.38 -1.42 -26.10
CA SER A 70 -11.29 -1.40 -27.07
C SER A 70 -10.36 -2.53 -26.66
N LYS A 71 -10.01 -3.39 -27.63
CA LYS A 71 -8.91 -4.34 -27.47
C LYS A 71 -7.64 -3.51 -27.22
N MET A 72 -7.36 -3.15 -25.97
CA MET A 72 -6.01 -2.83 -25.56
C MET A 72 -5.22 -4.12 -25.78
N ASP A 73 -4.27 -4.05 -26.70
CA ASP A 73 -3.25 -5.06 -26.88
C ASP A 73 -2.72 -5.45 -25.50
N GLN A 74 -3.03 -6.66 -25.05
CA GLN A 74 -2.62 -7.17 -23.73
C GLN A 74 -1.14 -7.57 -23.73
N SER A 75 -0.38 -7.17 -24.75
CA SER A 75 1.08 -7.25 -24.71
C SER A 75 1.60 -6.29 -23.64
N PHE A 76 2.35 -6.86 -22.69
CA PHE A 76 3.00 -6.09 -21.64
C PHE A 76 4.00 -5.12 -22.29
N VAL A 77 3.75 -3.80 -22.15
CA VAL A 77 4.64 -2.77 -22.67
C VAL A 77 5.77 -2.58 -21.65
N THR A 78 7.00 -2.79 -22.08
CA THR A 78 8.22 -2.53 -21.32
C THR A 78 9.14 -1.66 -22.15
N TRP A 79 10.14 -1.05 -21.50
CA TRP A 79 11.22 -0.34 -22.19
C TRP A 79 11.74 -1.18 -23.36
N SER A 80 11.68 -0.61 -24.57
CA SER A 80 12.32 -1.21 -25.74
C SER A 80 13.79 -0.75 -25.82
N PHE A 81 14.52 -1.16 -26.85
CA PHE A 81 15.86 -0.59 -27.05
C PHE A 81 15.82 0.91 -27.40
N ASP A 82 14.69 1.41 -27.91
CA ASP A 82 14.58 2.75 -28.50
C ASP A 82 13.72 3.72 -27.70
N GLU A 83 12.79 3.23 -26.86
CA GLU A 83 11.88 4.10 -26.11
C GLU A 83 11.60 3.62 -24.67
N PRO A 84 11.66 4.52 -23.67
CA PRO A 84 11.27 4.21 -22.31
C PRO A 84 9.78 3.85 -22.20
N CYS A 85 9.46 3.03 -21.20
CA CYS A 85 8.07 2.70 -20.92
C CYS A 85 7.29 3.97 -20.54
N LYS A 86 6.13 4.21 -21.18
CA LYS A 86 5.34 5.43 -20.97
C LYS A 86 4.19 5.25 -19.98
N THR A 87 3.89 4.02 -19.59
CA THR A 87 2.75 3.69 -18.73
C THR A 87 3.00 2.41 -17.95
N MET A 88 2.46 2.29 -16.73
CA MET A 88 2.40 1.03 -16.00
C MET A 88 0.94 0.60 -15.82
N SER A 89 0.67 -0.69 -15.83
CA SER A 89 -0.60 -1.20 -15.28
C SER A 89 -0.52 -1.33 -13.76
N TRP A 90 -1.67 -1.30 -13.09
CA TRP A 90 -1.81 -1.72 -11.69
C TRP A 90 -2.81 -2.87 -11.60
N SER A 91 -2.67 -3.68 -10.56
CA SER A 91 -3.46 -4.88 -10.36
C SER A 91 -4.89 -4.51 -9.94
N PRO A 92 -5.92 -5.18 -10.48
CA PRO A 92 -7.28 -4.98 -10.00
C PRO A 92 -7.43 -5.55 -8.58
N LEU A 93 -8.43 -5.06 -7.86
CA LEU A 93 -8.89 -5.71 -6.63
C LEU A 93 -9.47 -7.09 -6.96
N SER A 94 -9.56 -7.98 -5.96
CA SER A 94 -10.34 -9.22 -6.12
C SER A 94 -11.78 -8.90 -6.56
N SER A 95 -12.33 -9.70 -7.48
CA SER A 95 -13.71 -9.57 -7.95
C SER A 95 -14.74 -10.11 -6.96
N ALA A 96 -14.30 -10.75 -5.87
CA ALA A 96 -15.21 -11.27 -4.84
C ALA A 96 -15.94 -10.12 -4.14
N SER A 97 -17.27 -10.16 -4.10
CA SER A 97 -18.08 -9.14 -3.43
C SER A 97 -18.16 -9.40 -1.93
N LEU A 98 -17.72 -8.43 -1.12
CA LEU A 98 -17.98 -8.41 0.33
C LEU A 98 -19.29 -7.66 0.59
N MET A 99 -20.31 -8.36 1.07
CA MET A 99 -21.70 -7.86 1.16
C MET A 99 -22.28 -8.07 2.56
N VAL A 100 -23.40 -7.40 2.84
CA VAL A 100 -24.20 -7.61 4.06
C VAL A 100 -25.45 -8.39 3.67
N GLU A 101 -25.83 -9.34 4.50
CA GLU A 101 -27.06 -10.12 4.30
C GLU A 101 -27.82 -10.25 5.62
N SER A 102 -29.13 -10.09 5.56
CA SER A 102 -30.01 -10.20 6.73
C SER A 102 -30.08 -11.66 7.19
N LYS A 103 -30.06 -11.88 8.50
CA LYS A 103 -30.20 -13.22 9.07
C LYS A 103 -31.58 -13.79 8.76
N SER A 104 -31.62 -14.93 8.08
CA SER A 104 -32.79 -15.80 7.89
C SER A 104 -32.62 -17.11 8.67
N ASP A 105 -33.67 -17.92 8.81
CA ASP A 105 -33.59 -19.19 9.59
C ASP A 105 -32.64 -20.23 8.96
N GLU A 106 -32.39 -20.11 7.65
CA GLU A 106 -31.57 -20.99 6.80
C GLU A 106 -30.41 -20.23 6.14
N TRP A 107 -29.90 -19.20 6.83
CA TRP A 107 -28.88 -18.30 6.27
C TRP A 107 -27.58 -19.01 5.87
N ASP A 108 -27.26 -20.20 6.40
CA ASP A 108 -26.01 -20.92 6.11
C ASP A 108 -26.14 -22.00 5.01
N GLU A 109 -27.33 -22.21 4.43
CA GLU A 109 -27.61 -23.35 3.55
C GLU A 109 -27.00 -23.29 2.16
N ASP A 110 -26.84 -22.09 1.61
CA ASP A 110 -26.33 -21.81 0.27
C ASP A 110 -24.83 -21.43 0.25
N ALA A 111 -24.16 -21.50 1.39
CA ALA A 111 -22.75 -21.20 1.53
C ALA A 111 -21.86 -22.43 1.34
N ASP A 112 -20.84 -22.33 0.49
CA ASP A 112 -19.78 -23.35 0.37
C ASP A 112 -18.85 -23.39 1.59
N LEU A 113 -18.73 -22.26 2.29
CA LEU A 113 -17.90 -22.05 3.48
C LEU A 113 -18.56 -21.07 4.45
N VAL A 114 -18.64 -21.45 5.73
CA VAL A 114 -19.21 -20.62 6.79
C VAL A 114 -18.14 -20.32 7.82
N PHE A 115 -17.95 -19.03 8.11
CA PHE A 115 -17.13 -18.54 9.19
C PHE A 115 -18.01 -18.17 10.39
N VAL A 116 -17.54 -18.45 11.60
CA VAL A 116 -18.24 -18.11 12.85
C VAL A 116 -17.30 -17.32 13.75
N GLY A 117 -17.62 -16.05 13.98
CA GLY A 117 -16.85 -15.15 14.82
C GLY A 117 -17.16 -15.36 16.29
N VAL A 118 -16.12 -15.60 17.10
CA VAL A 118 -16.28 -15.84 18.54
C VAL A 118 -15.29 -15.00 19.34
N PHE A 119 -15.72 -14.48 20.48
CA PHE A 119 -14.86 -13.76 21.42
C PHE A 119 -14.07 -14.70 22.30
N SER A 120 -12.94 -14.22 22.83
CA SER A 120 -12.27 -14.90 23.93
C SER A 120 -13.10 -14.75 25.21
N PRO A 121 -13.01 -15.71 26.15
CA PRO A 121 -13.50 -15.50 27.51
C PRO A 121 -12.90 -14.21 28.09
N LYS A 122 -13.67 -13.45 28.86
CA LYS A 122 -13.10 -12.34 29.64
C LYS A 122 -12.21 -12.94 30.72
N LYS A 123 -10.94 -12.54 30.79
CA LYS A 123 -10.12 -12.86 31.96
C LYS A 123 -10.66 -12.09 33.17
N ASP A 124 -11.03 -12.79 34.24
CA ASP A 124 -11.38 -12.16 35.50
C ASP A 124 -10.13 -11.45 36.06
N LYS A 125 -10.14 -10.12 36.08
CA LYS A 125 -9.05 -9.28 36.62
C LYS A 125 -8.83 -9.45 38.13
N ASN A 126 -9.68 -10.22 38.82
CA ASN A 126 -9.61 -10.44 40.27
C ASN A 126 -8.77 -11.66 40.69
N LYS A 127 -8.30 -12.51 39.76
CA LYS A 127 -7.45 -13.67 40.11
C LYS A 127 -5.95 -13.36 40.19
N GLU A 128 -5.50 -12.18 39.76
CA GLU A 128 -4.07 -11.81 39.81
C GLU A 128 -3.58 -11.33 41.20
N GLN A 129 -4.42 -11.38 42.25
CA GLN A 129 -4.04 -10.99 43.62
C GLN A 129 -4.00 -12.13 44.64
N GLU A 130 -4.28 -13.37 44.24
CA GLU A 130 -4.23 -14.54 45.13
C GLU A 130 -3.40 -15.69 44.52
N GLU A 131 -2.17 -15.43 44.09
CA GLU A 131 -1.20 -16.49 43.78
C GLU A 131 0.17 -16.14 44.38
N ASP A 132 0.27 -16.30 45.71
CA ASP A 132 1.53 -16.48 46.44
C ASP A 132 1.37 -17.59 47.50
N ASP A 133 0.68 -18.68 47.15
CA ASP A 133 0.71 -19.91 47.94
C ASP A 133 0.69 -21.11 46.99
N GLY A 134 1.77 -21.90 47.05
CA GLY A 134 2.08 -22.94 46.08
C GLY A 134 1.22 -24.19 46.20
N ASP A 135 0.22 -24.31 45.33
CA ASP A 135 -0.34 -25.59 44.92
C ASP A 135 -0.44 -25.60 43.38
N GLU A 136 0.22 -26.57 42.74
CA GLU A 136 0.09 -26.80 41.29
C GLU A 136 -1.28 -27.43 41.03
N THR A 137 -2.35 -26.61 41.02
CA THR A 137 -3.61 -27.01 40.41
C THR A 137 -3.43 -26.91 38.89
N GLU A 138 -3.70 -28.00 38.18
CA GLU A 138 -3.87 -27.96 36.71
C GLU A 138 -4.96 -26.93 36.39
N ASP A 139 -4.54 -25.73 35.98
CA ASP A 139 -5.46 -24.67 35.58
C ASP A 139 -6.38 -25.18 34.47
N GLU A 140 -7.68 -25.33 34.76
CA GLU A 140 -8.71 -25.48 33.73
C GLU A 140 -8.64 -24.24 32.83
N GLU A 141 -7.94 -24.38 31.69
CA GLU A 141 -7.81 -23.31 30.71
C GLU A 141 -9.22 -22.86 30.28
N PRO A 142 -9.54 -21.55 30.32
CA PRO A 142 -10.91 -21.09 30.11
C PRO A 142 -11.42 -21.48 28.72
N THR A 143 -12.44 -22.32 28.69
CA THR A 143 -13.07 -22.83 27.47
C THR A 143 -13.94 -21.75 26.85
N VAL A 144 -13.76 -21.47 25.55
CA VAL A 144 -14.63 -20.53 24.83
C VAL A 144 -16.07 -21.05 24.85
N THR A 145 -16.98 -20.23 25.37
CA THR A 145 -18.42 -20.51 25.31
C THR A 145 -19.06 -19.79 24.13
N LEU A 146 -19.78 -20.52 23.29
CA LEU A 146 -20.58 -19.93 22.21
C LEU A 146 -21.82 -19.23 22.78
N SER A 147 -22.18 -18.11 22.16
CA SER A 147 -23.36 -17.30 22.52
C SER A 147 -24.09 -16.81 21.28
N GLY A 148 -25.35 -16.40 21.44
CA GLY A 148 -26.16 -15.83 20.36
C GLY A 148 -26.26 -16.76 19.15
N GLY A 149 -26.18 -16.18 17.95
CA GLY A 149 -26.31 -16.96 16.70
C GLY A 149 -25.25 -18.05 16.53
N ALA A 150 -24.06 -17.91 17.14
CA ALA A 150 -23.03 -18.93 17.07
C ALA A 150 -23.41 -20.18 17.89
N LYS A 151 -24.09 -19.99 19.02
CA LYS A 151 -24.63 -21.08 19.84
C LYS A 151 -25.80 -21.76 19.12
N ASP A 152 -26.73 -20.99 18.56
CA ASP A 152 -27.87 -21.54 17.81
C ASP A 152 -27.40 -22.45 16.65
N LEU A 153 -26.34 -22.03 15.95
CA LEU A 153 -25.73 -22.83 14.89
C LEU A 153 -25.05 -24.09 15.45
N ASP A 154 -24.32 -23.99 16.56
CA ASP A 154 -23.67 -25.15 17.17
C ASP A 154 -24.67 -26.20 17.67
N ASP A 155 -25.79 -25.76 18.26
CA ASP A 155 -26.88 -26.63 18.71
C ASP A 155 -27.49 -27.40 17.51
N LYS A 156 -27.67 -26.74 16.35
CA LYS A 156 -28.09 -27.39 15.09
C LYS A 156 -27.06 -28.40 14.58
N LEU A 157 -25.76 -28.14 14.81
CA LEU A 157 -24.65 -29.01 14.41
C LEU A 157 -24.29 -30.06 15.48
N GLY A 158 -25.06 -30.17 16.55
CA GLY A 158 -24.84 -31.16 17.62
C GLY A 158 -23.57 -30.92 18.43
N GLY A 159 -23.16 -29.67 18.64
CA GLY A 159 -21.97 -29.30 19.43
C GLY A 159 -20.64 -29.39 18.68
N ALA A 160 -20.67 -29.56 17.36
CA ALA A 160 -19.46 -29.78 16.57
C ALA A 160 -18.50 -28.58 16.53
N LEU A 161 -19.01 -27.34 16.60
CA LEU A 161 -18.18 -26.13 16.69
C LEU A 161 -17.50 -26.05 18.05
N SER A 162 -18.22 -26.32 19.13
CA SER A 162 -17.63 -26.38 20.47
C SER A 162 -16.54 -27.46 20.57
N ASN A 163 -16.77 -28.64 19.99
CA ASN A 163 -15.81 -29.74 19.99
C ASN A 163 -14.55 -29.42 19.19
N ILE A 164 -14.66 -28.86 17.97
CA ILE A 164 -13.46 -28.54 17.19
C ILE A 164 -12.64 -27.42 17.86
N MET A 165 -13.29 -26.48 18.55
CA MET A 165 -12.62 -25.43 19.31
C MET A 165 -11.86 -26.01 20.51
N SER A 166 -12.46 -26.93 21.27
CA SER A 166 -11.81 -27.56 22.42
C SER A 166 -10.65 -28.46 22.02
N GLU A 167 -10.82 -29.30 20.98
CA GLU A 167 -9.75 -30.15 20.44
C GLU A 167 -8.55 -29.34 19.93
N ASN A 168 -8.81 -28.13 19.43
CA ASN A 168 -7.79 -27.26 18.86
C ASN A 168 -7.46 -26.06 19.75
N ALA A 169 -7.77 -26.11 21.05
CA ALA A 169 -7.61 -24.97 21.97
C ALA A 169 -6.21 -24.32 21.87
N LYS A 170 -5.13 -25.13 21.83
CA LYS A 170 -3.76 -24.63 21.67
C LYS A 170 -3.50 -23.93 20.33
N ALA A 171 -3.99 -24.50 19.21
CA ALA A 171 -3.86 -23.89 17.88
C ALA A 171 -4.75 -22.65 17.72
N PHE A 172 -5.88 -22.63 18.41
CA PHE A 172 -6.81 -21.52 18.58
C PHE A 172 -6.41 -20.57 19.72
N LYS A 173 -5.22 -20.78 20.31
CA LYS A 173 -4.57 -19.98 21.37
C LYS A 173 -5.48 -19.71 22.58
N ASN A 174 -6.08 -20.76 23.12
CA ASN A 174 -6.97 -20.75 24.29
C ASN A 174 -8.15 -19.78 24.12
N GLY A 175 -8.67 -19.73 22.89
CA GLY A 175 -9.94 -19.13 22.63
C GLY A 175 -9.87 -17.73 22.06
N ALA A 176 -9.73 -17.66 20.75
CA ALA A 176 -10.09 -16.49 19.96
C ALA A 176 -9.17 -15.26 20.09
N LYS A 177 -7.85 -15.41 19.99
CA LYS A 177 -7.02 -14.26 19.56
C LYS A 177 -7.57 -13.73 18.23
N ALA A 178 -7.64 -12.41 18.05
CA ALA A 178 -8.12 -11.81 16.80
C ALA A 178 -7.42 -12.43 15.56
N GLY A 179 -8.20 -12.93 14.61
CA GLY A 179 -7.74 -13.57 13.37
C GLY A 179 -7.23 -15.01 13.53
N SER A 180 -7.26 -15.61 14.72
CA SER A 180 -7.01 -17.05 14.88
C SER A 180 -8.14 -17.86 14.25
N THR A 181 -7.86 -19.08 13.79
CA THR A 181 -8.84 -19.92 13.10
C THR A 181 -8.72 -21.38 13.53
N THR A 182 -9.84 -22.11 13.58
CA THR A 182 -9.82 -23.57 13.68
C THR A 182 -9.44 -24.21 12.33
N PRO A 183 -9.12 -25.51 12.31
CA PRO A 183 -9.20 -26.31 11.08
C PRO A 183 -10.62 -26.28 10.51
N THR A 184 -10.73 -26.59 9.21
CA THR A 184 -12.02 -26.66 8.51
C THR A 184 -12.81 -27.88 8.98
N LEU A 185 -13.90 -27.62 9.70
CA LEU A 185 -14.89 -28.65 10.05
C LEU A 185 -15.74 -28.96 8.83
N ARG A 186 -15.95 -30.25 8.54
CA ARG A 186 -16.84 -30.70 7.46
C ARG A 186 -18.02 -31.45 8.06
N VAL A 187 -19.22 -30.91 7.87
CA VAL A 187 -20.46 -31.54 8.32
C VAL A 187 -21.26 -31.99 7.11
N PHE A 188 -21.76 -33.22 7.16
CA PHE A 188 -22.69 -33.73 6.15
C PHE A 188 -24.11 -33.53 6.68
N ALA A 189 -24.85 -32.63 6.05
CA ALA A 189 -26.26 -32.37 6.32
C ALA A 189 -27.02 -32.37 4.98
N ASP A 190 -28.19 -33.01 4.96
CA ASP A 190 -29.11 -33.02 3.81
C ASP A 190 -28.46 -33.39 2.46
N GLY A 191 -27.51 -34.34 2.50
CA GLY A 191 -26.81 -34.83 1.30
C GLY A 191 -25.73 -33.90 0.74
N LYS A 192 -25.43 -32.78 1.42
CA LYS A 192 -24.34 -31.84 1.06
C LYS A 192 -23.28 -31.78 2.16
N ALA A 193 -22.01 -31.69 1.75
CA ALA A 193 -20.91 -31.43 2.68
C ALA A 193 -20.74 -29.91 2.86
N LYS A 194 -21.00 -29.40 4.05
CA LYS A 194 -20.78 -28.00 4.43
C LYS A 194 -19.45 -27.84 5.16
N ARG A 195 -18.80 -26.69 5.00
CA ARG A 195 -17.54 -26.34 5.66
C ARG A 195 -17.74 -25.23 6.66
N TYR A 196 -17.24 -25.41 7.87
CA TYR A 196 -17.28 -24.41 8.94
C TYR A 196 -15.87 -24.12 9.46
N ILE A 197 -15.58 -22.85 9.71
CA ILE A 197 -14.33 -22.39 10.35
C ILE A 197 -14.70 -21.39 11.44
N VAL A 198 -14.20 -21.61 12.65
CA VAL A 198 -14.37 -20.64 13.73
C VAL A 198 -13.22 -19.63 13.66
N VAL A 199 -13.55 -18.35 13.78
CA VAL A 199 -12.61 -17.22 13.73
C VAL A 199 -12.61 -16.48 15.05
N GLY A 200 -11.43 -16.28 15.62
CA GLY A 200 -11.27 -15.53 16.85
C GLY A 200 -11.39 -14.02 16.65
N LEU A 201 -12.13 -13.34 17.53
CA LEU A 201 -12.37 -11.89 17.50
C LEU A 201 -11.53 -11.11 18.53
N GLY A 202 -10.72 -11.78 19.34
CA GLY A 202 -10.03 -11.20 20.49
C GLY A 202 -10.90 -11.18 21.74
N SER A 203 -10.40 -10.51 22.77
CA SER A 203 -11.21 -10.18 23.93
C SER A 203 -12.17 -9.05 23.58
N PRO A 204 -13.44 -9.12 24.04
CA PRO A 204 -14.36 -8.01 23.83
C PRO A 204 -13.80 -6.76 24.52
N PRO A 205 -13.79 -5.60 23.85
CA PRO A 205 -13.31 -4.37 24.46
C PRO A 205 -14.18 -3.97 25.65
N ASP A 206 -13.65 -3.10 26.51
CA ASP A 206 -14.49 -2.42 27.50
C ASP A 206 -15.59 -1.62 26.77
N GLU A 207 -16.74 -1.44 27.41
CA GLU A 207 -17.88 -0.72 26.83
C GLU A 207 -17.47 0.67 26.33
N GLY A 208 -17.81 0.98 25.08
CA GLY A 208 -17.47 2.26 24.43
C GLY A 208 -16.06 2.34 23.83
N LYS A 209 -15.23 1.29 23.90
CA LYS A 209 -13.92 1.25 23.23
C LYS A 209 -13.99 0.55 21.87
N ALA A 210 -13.11 0.97 20.95
CA ALA A 210 -13.00 0.44 19.60
C ALA A 210 -12.39 -0.97 19.57
N PHE A 211 -12.70 -1.74 18.52
CA PHE A 211 -12.14 -3.06 18.25
C PHE A 211 -10.76 -2.97 17.57
N GLU A 212 -9.80 -2.36 18.26
CA GLU A 212 -8.45 -2.08 17.74
C GLU A 212 -7.78 -3.36 17.20
N GLY A 213 -7.47 -3.35 15.89
CA GLY A 213 -6.78 -4.41 15.16
C GLY A 213 -7.57 -5.71 14.93
N VAL A 214 -8.80 -5.80 15.42
CA VAL A 214 -9.67 -6.96 15.18
C VAL A 214 -10.05 -7.05 13.71
N GLY A 215 -10.47 -5.93 13.12
CA GLY A 215 -10.86 -5.85 11.71
C GLY A 215 -9.80 -6.39 10.78
N SER A 216 -8.58 -5.85 10.84
CA SER A 216 -7.45 -6.31 10.03
C SER A 216 -7.12 -7.79 10.24
N ALA A 217 -7.07 -8.26 11.49
CA ALA A 217 -6.73 -9.64 11.78
C ALA A 217 -7.79 -10.62 11.23
N VAL A 218 -9.07 -10.29 11.38
CA VAL A 218 -10.20 -11.08 10.87
C VAL A 218 -10.25 -11.04 9.34
N GLY A 219 -10.14 -9.86 8.72
CA GLY A 219 -10.13 -9.72 7.27
C GLY A 219 -9.03 -10.55 6.61
N LYS A 220 -7.82 -10.55 7.19
CA LYS A 220 -6.71 -11.41 6.75
C LYS A 220 -7.04 -12.89 6.89
N ALA A 221 -7.65 -13.31 7.99
CA ALA A 221 -8.01 -14.69 8.24
C ALA A 221 -9.05 -15.19 7.23
N LEU A 222 -10.11 -14.41 6.99
CA LEU A 222 -11.15 -14.71 6.01
C LEU A 222 -10.55 -14.88 4.61
N ALA A 223 -9.77 -13.90 4.15
CA ALA A 223 -9.11 -13.95 2.85
C ALA A 223 -8.20 -15.19 2.70
N SER A 224 -7.34 -15.44 3.69
CA SER A 224 -6.39 -16.55 3.66
C SER A 224 -7.08 -17.91 3.63
N LYS A 225 -8.23 -18.04 4.32
CA LYS A 225 -8.99 -19.31 4.35
C LYS A 225 -9.82 -19.51 3.09
N CYS A 226 -10.41 -18.46 2.53
CA CYS A 226 -11.03 -18.54 1.21
C CYS A 226 -10.03 -18.93 0.12
N ASP A 227 -8.77 -18.48 0.21
CA ASP A 227 -7.71 -18.91 -0.72
C ASP A 227 -7.27 -20.37 -0.51
N ALA A 228 -7.16 -20.81 0.75
CA ALA A 228 -6.72 -22.17 1.07
C ALA A 228 -7.77 -23.25 0.72
N GLU A 229 -9.05 -22.91 0.76
CA GLU A 229 -10.16 -23.82 0.48
C GLU A 229 -10.51 -23.84 -1.02
N LYS A 230 -10.44 -25.02 -1.64
CA LYS A 230 -10.74 -25.18 -3.07
C LYS A 230 -12.25 -25.13 -3.33
N LYS A 231 -12.67 -24.62 -4.48
CA LYS A 231 -14.08 -24.60 -4.92
C LYS A 231 -15.00 -23.96 -3.87
N VAL A 232 -14.60 -22.81 -3.32
CA VAL A 232 -15.47 -21.96 -2.52
C VAL A 232 -15.94 -20.85 -3.43
N ALA A 233 -17.19 -20.91 -3.89
CA ALA A 233 -17.80 -19.83 -4.65
C ALA A 233 -18.52 -18.84 -3.73
N THR A 234 -19.17 -19.32 -2.69
CA THR A 234 -19.88 -18.49 -1.71
C THR A 234 -19.36 -18.74 -0.30
N ALA A 235 -19.05 -17.67 0.42
CA ALA A 235 -18.73 -17.72 1.85
C ALA A 235 -19.71 -16.85 2.65
N LYS A 236 -19.97 -17.24 3.89
CA LYS A 236 -20.72 -16.41 4.85
C LYS A 236 -19.97 -16.29 6.15
N PHE A 237 -20.07 -15.15 6.82
CA PHE A 237 -19.42 -14.90 8.10
C PHE A 237 -20.43 -14.40 9.11
N LEU A 238 -20.76 -15.26 10.08
CA LEU A 238 -21.56 -14.87 11.23
C LEU A 238 -20.69 -14.10 12.22
N LEU A 239 -21.05 -12.84 12.47
CA LEU A 239 -20.33 -11.92 13.33
C LEU A 239 -21.27 -11.37 14.43
N PRO A 240 -20.79 -11.16 15.66
CA PRO A 240 -21.54 -10.44 16.67
C PRO A 240 -21.88 -9.01 16.21
N SER A 241 -23.14 -8.61 16.41
CA SER A 241 -23.66 -7.27 16.09
C SER A 241 -22.85 -6.14 16.74
N SER A 242 -22.26 -6.37 17.91
CA SER A 242 -21.37 -5.41 18.58
C SER A 242 -20.09 -5.09 17.78
N VAL A 243 -19.52 -6.07 17.07
CA VAL A 243 -18.35 -5.84 16.20
C VAL A 243 -18.78 -5.16 14.90
N ALA A 244 -19.92 -5.58 14.35
CA ALA A 244 -20.47 -4.99 13.13
C ALA A 244 -20.84 -3.50 13.29
N ALA A 245 -21.16 -3.08 14.51
CA ALA A 245 -21.49 -1.68 14.82
C ALA A 245 -20.26 -0.74 14.84
N ASP A 246 -19.04 -1.28 14.94
CA ASP A 246 -17.81 -0.51 14.82
C ASP A 246 -17.41 -0.36 13.34
N GLU A 247 -17.84 0.76 12.73
CA GLU A 247 -17.56 1.07 11.32
C GLU A 247 -16.05 1.11 11.00
N ALA A 248 -15.20 1.55 11.94
CA ALA A 248 -13.76 1.56 11.73
C ALA A 248 -13.21 0.13 11.65
N CYS A 249 -13.66 -0.75 12.54
CA CYS A 249 -13.32 -2.17 12.51
C CYS A 249 -13.77 -2.83 11.19
N MET A 250 -14.97 -2.52 10.70
CA MET A 250 -15.51 -3.09 9.45
C MET A 250 -14.80 -2.56 8.20
N LYS A 251 -14.41 -1.28 8.21
CA LYS A 251 -13.53 -0.69 7.19
C LYS A 251 -12.21 -1.43 7.12
N ASP A 252 -11.56 -1.69 8.25
CA ASP A 252 -10.26 -2.36 8.31
C ASP A 252 -10.35 -3.85 7.93
N LEU A 253 -11.45 -4.52 8.28
CA LEU A 253 -11.77 -5.87 7.83
C LEU A 253 -11.82 -5.94 6.30
N SER A 254 -12.63 -5.08 5.69
CA SER A 254 -12.76 -5.03 4.23
C SER A 254 -11.42 -4.68 3.57
N ALA A 255 -10.73 -3.65 4.06
CA ALA A 255 -9.45 -3.22 3.51
C ALA A 255 -8.39 -4.34 3.55
N THR A 256 -8.33 -5.07 4.67
CA THR A 256 -7.35 -6.14 4.86
C THR A 256 -7.74 -7.42 4.12
N PHE A 257 -9.04 -7.72 4.00
CA PHE A 257 -9.53 -8.84 3.18
C PHE A 257 -9.04 -8.70 1.73
N TYR A 258 -9.32 -7.56 1.10
CA TYR A 258 -8.91 -7.34 -0.30
C TYR A 258 -7.40 -7.23 -0.47
N SER A 259 -6.70 -6.52 0.41
CA SER A 259 -5.24 -6.37 0.31
C SER A 259 -4.46 -7.64 0.66
N THR A 260 -5.09 -8.62 1.31
CA THR A 260 -4.55 -9.98 1.51
C THR A 260 -4.72 -10.86 0.28
N LEU A 261 -5.82 -10.70 -0.46
CA LEU A 261 -6.04 -11.38 -1.76
C LEU A 261 -5.23 -10.77 -2.91
N TYR A 262 -4.54 -9.64 -2.66
CA TYR A 262 -3.64 -9.03 -3.63
C TYR A 262 -2.50 -9.97 -4.04
N VAL A 263 -2.26 -10.01 -5.34
CA VAL A 263 -1.09 -10.65 -5.95
C VAL A 263 -0.65 -9.83 -7.15
N ASP A 264 0.66 -9.61 -7.27
CA ASP A 264 1.21 -8.98 -8.47
C ASP A 264 1.50 -10.04 -9.54
N ASN A 265 0.62 -10.13 -10.53
CA ASN A 265 0.80 -11.00 -11.70
C ASN A 265 1.25 -10.24 -12.95
N ARG A 266 1.44 -8.92 -12.90
CA ARG A 266 1.73 -8.09 -14.10
C ARG A 266 3.00 -8.53 -14.84
N PHE A 267 3.93 -9.16 -14.12
CA PHE A 267 5.22 -9.61 -14.64
C PHE A 267 5.37 -11.14 -14.69
N ARG A 268 4.28 -11.90 -14.46
CA ARG A 268 4.28 -13.37 -14.44
C ARG A 268 3.53 -13.93 -15.63
N THR A 269 3.99 -15.07 -16.14
CA THR A 269 3.32 -15.80 -17.24
C THR A 269 3.17 -17.29 -16.90
N GLY A 270 2.22 -17.94 -17.56
CA GLY A 270 1.96 -19.38 -17.44
C GLY A 270 1.66 -19.83 -16.02
N LYS A 271 2.21 -20.98 -15.62
CA LYS A 271 1.94 -21.65 -14.32
C LYS A 271 2.36 -20.85 -13.08
N LYS A 272 3.05 -19.72 -13.24
CA LYS A 272 3.46 -18.83 -12.12
C LYS A 272 2.41 -17.79 -11.78
N VAL A 273 1.46 -17.53 -12.68
CA VAL A 273 0.29 -16.70 -12.40
C VAL A 273 -0.55 -17.41 -11.34
N LYS A 274 -0.87 -16.72 -10.26
CA LYS A 274 -1.70 -17.24 -9.18
C LYS A 274 -2.84 -16.27 -8.96
N THR A 275 -4.06 -16.76 -8.79
CA THR A 275 -5.21 -15.92 -8.46
C THR A 275 -5.71 -16.35 -7.09
N PRO A 276 -5.38 -15.62 -6.01
CA PRO A 276 -5.85 -15.95 -4.68
C PRO A 276 -7.37 -16.01 -4.64
N ALA A 277 -7.91 -17.08 -4.03
CA ALA A 277 -9.34 -17.33 -3.95
C ALA A 277 -10.08 -17.21 -5.31
N GLU A 278 -9.50 -17.76 -6.38
CA GLU A 278 -10.02 -17.64 -7.77
C GLU A 278 -11.51 -18.02 -7.93
N ASP A 279 -11.98 -19.01 -7.18
CA ASP A 279 -13.37 -19.48 -7.26
C ASP A 279 -14.36 -18.55 -6.53
N LEU A 280 -13.88 -17.70 -5.60
CA LEU A 280 -14.72 -16.92 -4.68
C LEU A 280 -15.46 -15.79 -5.42
N LYS A 281 -16.79 -15.82 -5.35
CA LYS A 281 -17.68 -14.80 -5.91
C LYS A 281 -18.19 -13.83 -4.87
N SER A 282 -18.49 -14.31 -3.66
CA SER A 282 -19.00 -13.46 -2.58
C SER A 282 -18.64 -13.96 -1.19
N LEU A 283 -18.50 -13.01 -0.26
CA LEU A 283 -18.50 -13.23 1.18
C LEU A 283 -19.60 -12.35 1.79
N SER A 284 -20.65 -12.97 2.34
CA SER A 284 -21.72 -12.23 3.04
C SER A 284 -21.44 -12.16 4.54
N LEU A 285 -21.52 -10.96 5.11
CA LEU A 285 -21.53 -10.72 6.55
C LEU A 285 -22.96 -10.86 7.08
N ILE A 286 -23.12 -11.75 8.06
CA ILE A 286 -24.37 -12.00 8.77
C ILE A 286 -24.16 -11.54 10.21
N THR A 287 -25.07 -10.73 10.72
CA THR A 287 -25.03 -10.32 12.13
C THR A 287 -25.96 -11.19 12.96
N ASP A 288 -25.61 -11.41 14.23
CA ASP A 288 -26.45 -12.16 15.17
C ASP A 288 -27.64 -11.36 15.75
N GLY A 289 -27.79 -10.09 15.34
CA GLY A 289 -28.86 -9.17 15.67
C GLY A 289 -29.24 -8.29 14.46
N ASP A 290 -29.75 -7.08 14.71
CA ASP A 290 -30.07 -6.13 13.64
C ASP A 290 -28.80 -5.64 12.95
N SER A 291 -28.84 -5.57 11.61
CA SER A 291 -27.72 -5.03 10.83
C SER A 291 -27.55 -3.53 11.08
N PRO A 292 -26.38 -3.05 11.52
CA PRO A 292 -26.11 -1.63 11.66
C PRO A 292 -26.24 -0.90 10.32
N SER A 293 -26.84 0.30 10.32
CA SER A 293 -27.08 1.07 9.09
C SER A 293 -25.80 1.50 8.36
N GLY A 294 -24.68 1.64 9.08
CA GLY A 294 -23.39 2.06 8.52
C GLY A 294 -22.53 0.92 7.97
N LEU A 295 -22.93 -0.35 8.16
CA LEU A 295 -22.08 -1.50 7.87
C LEU A 295 -21.66 -1.58 6.39
N GLU A 296 -22.62 -1.45 5.45
CA GLU A 296 -22.31 -1.46 4.02
C GLU A 296 -21.37 -0.31 3.62
N THR A 297 -21.60 0.89 4.17
CA THR A 297 -20.77 2.07 3.92
C THR A 297 -19.33 1.85 4.41
N ALA A 298 -19.17 1.24 5.60
CA ALA A 298 -17.86 0.90 6.14
C ALA A 298 -17.11 -0.12 5.28
N LEU A 299 -17.80 -1.16 4.79
CA LEU A 299 -17.20 -2.16 3.90
C LEU A 299 -16.78 -1.56 2.55
N GLU A 300 -17.60 -0.66 1.99
CA GLU A 300 -17.26 0.08 0.77
C GLU A 300 -16.07 1.02 1.00
N ALA A 301 -16.01 1.71 2.14
CA ALA A 301 -14.86 2.54 2.51
C ALA A 301 -13.58 1.69 2.62
N GLY A 302 -13.68 0.49 3.18
CA GLY A 302 -12.54 -0.44 3.27
C GLY A 302 -12.05 -0.94 1.91
N SER A 303 -12.97 -1.24 0.99
CA SER A 303 -12.59 -1.68 -0.37
C SER A 303 -11.90 -0.55 -1.13
N LYS A 304 -12.40 0.70 -1.02
CA LYS A 304 -11.76 1.91 -1.55
C LYS A 304 -10.36 2.10 -0.97
N LEU A 305 -10.19 1.94 0.34
CA LEU A 305 -8.88 2.01 0.98
C LEU A 305 -7.91 0.93 0.46
N ALA A 306 -8.40 -0.30 0.27
CA ALA A 306 -7.59 -1.38 -0.30
C ALA A 306 -7.09 -1.08 -1.72
N THR A 307 -7.86 -0.36 -2.55
CA THR A 307 -7.38 0.05 -3.88
C THR A 307 -6.13 0.93 -3.80
N GLY A 308 -6.04 1.79 -2.77
CA GLY A 308 -4.87 2.63 -2.49
C GLY A 308 -3.68 1.80 -2.03
N VAL A 309 -3.90 0.92 -1.05
CA VAL A 309 -2.85 0.00 -0.54
C VAL A 309 -2.29 -0.89 -1.65
N CYS A 310 -3.14 -1.48 -2.49
CA CYS A 310 -2.71 -2.32 -3.60
C CYS A 310 -1.96 -1.53 -4.66
N MET A 311 -2.39 -0.29 -4.96
CA MET A 311 -1.66 0.59 -5.89
C MET A 311 -0.28 0.96 -5.35
N THR A 312 -0.14 1.24 -4.06
CA THR A 312 1.16 1.46 -3.42
C THR A 312 2.06 0.23 -3.60
N LYS A 313 1.54 -0.99 -3.40
CA LYS A 313 2.29 -2.23 -3.69
C LYS A 313 2.67 -2.34 -5.17
N ASP A 314 1.76 -2.00 -6.07
CA ASP A 314 2.00 -2.08 -7.51
C ASP A 314 3.10 -1.13 -7.99
N ILE A 315 3.15 0.09 -7.45
CA ILE A 315 4.19 1.08 -7.78
C ILE A 315 5.55 0.57 -7.26
N VAL A 316 5.64 0.20 -5.99
CA VAL A 316 6.91 -0.30 -5.41
C VAL A 316 7.39 -1.61 -6.05
N ASN A 317 6.48 -2.49 -6.43
CA ASN A 317 6.84 -3.76 -7.06
C ASN A 317 7.32 -3.60 -8.51
N ALA A 318 6.87 -2.56 -9.21
CA ALA A 318 7.20 -2.37 -10.61
C ALA A 318 8.70 -2.13 -10.79
N PRO A 319 9.36 -2.84 -11.72
CA PRO A 319 10.78 -2.64 -11.97
C PRO A 319 11.02 -1.34 -12.75
N HIS A 320 12.24 -0.81 -12.69
CA HIS A 320 12.61 0.46 -13.32
C HIS A 320 12.30 0.54 -14.83
N ASN A 321 12.45 -0.58 -15.56
CA ASN A 321 12.12 -0.65 -16.98
C ASN A 321 10.61 -0.61 -17.32
N VAL A 322 9.78 -0.47 -16.29
CA VAL A 322 8.32 -0.29 -16.38
C VAL A 322 7.94 1.00 -15.67
N LEU A 323 8.53 1.23 -14.50
CA LEU A 323 8.33 2.42 -13.69
C LEU A 323 9.53 3.36 -13.78
N ASN A 324 9.34 4.43 -14.54
CA ASN A 324 10.18 5.61 -14.69
C ASN A 324 9.32 6.89 -14.57
N SER A 325 9.95 8.06 -14.58
CA SER A 325 9.32 9.35 -14.28
C SER A 325 8.09 9.59 -15.16
N VAL A 326 8.19 9.25 -16.45
CA VAL A 326 7.13 9.39 -17.45
C VAL A 326 5.96 8.46 -17.15
N SER A 327 6.23 7.18 -16.91
CA SER A 327 5.19 6.20 -16.58
C SER A 327 4.49 6.46 -15.23
N LEU A 328 5.19 7.03 -14.24
CA LEU A 328 4.60 7.45 -12.98
C LEU A 328 3.70 8.68 -13.18
N ALA A 329 4.12 9.63 -14.02
CA ALA A 329 3.29 10.78 -14.37
C ALA A 329 2.02 10.38 -15.13
N ASP A 330 2.11 9.44 -16.08
CA ASP A 330 0.94 8.83 -16.73
C ASP A 330 0.01 8.15 -15.71
N THR A 331 0.59 7.40 -14.78
CA THR A 331 -0.16 6.75 -13.69
C THR A 331 -0.93 7.75 -12.85
N ALA A 332 -0.30 8.88 -12.49
CA ALA A 332 -0.94 9.96 -11.75
C ALA A 332 -2.07 10.66 -12.53
N LYS A 333 -1.92 10.82 -13.85
CA LYS A 333 -2.98 11.38 -14.72
C LYS A 333 -4.19 10.45 -14.77
N ARG A 334 -3.98 9.16 -15.08
CA ARG A 334 -5.05 8.16 -15.13
C ARG A 334 -5.74 7.99 -13.78
N LEU A 335 -4.99 8.06 -12.69
CA LEU A 335 -5.57 8.09 -11.34
C LEU A 335 -6.56 9.25 -11.16
N ALA A 336 -6.20 10.45 -11.59
CA ALA A 336 -7.08 11.61 -11.50
C ALA A 336 -8.31 11.49 -12.42
N GLU A 337 -8.15 10.91 -13.61
CA GLU A 337 -9.26 10.60 -14.52
C GLU A 337 -10.25 9.60 -13.90
N GLU A 338 -9.75 8.50 -13.31
CA GLU A 338 -10.57 7.49 -12.62
C GLU A 338 -11.33 8.06 -11.40
N SER A 339 -10.87 9.17 -10.83
CA SER A 339 -11.47 9.80 -9.65
C SER A 339 -12.84 10.45 -9.90
N GLY A 340 -13.26 10.54 -11.17
CA GLY A 340 -14.52 11.19 -11.56
C GLY A 340 -14.57 12.68 -11.22
N GLY A 341 -13.42 13.37 -11.23
CA GLY A 341 -13.29 14.81 -11.00
C GLY A 341 -13.05 15.22 -9.54
N SER A 342 -12.88 14.27 -8.61
CA SER A 342 -12.49 14.57 -7.23
C SER A 342 -11.01 14.91 -7.08
N LEU A 343 -10.18 14.46 -8.02
CA LEU A 343 -8.76 14.75 -8.10
C LEU A 343 -8.43 15.52 -9.38
N LYS A 344 -7.53 16.51 -9.27
CA LYS A 344 -6.93 17.20 -10.41
C LYS A 344 -5.44 16.94 -10.44
N CYS A 345 -4.92 16.41 -11.55
CA CYS A 345 -3.49 16.18 -11.75
C CYS A 345 -2.88 17.27 -12.64
N THR A 346 -1.76 17.85 -12.19
CA THR A 346 -0.90 18.76 -12.94
C THR A 346 0.50 18.15 -12.98
N ILE A 347 1.09 18.08 -14.17
CA ILE A 347 2.48 17.64 -14.34
C ILE A 347 3.30 18.84 -14.78
N LEU A 348 4.33 19.17 -14.00
CA LEU A 348 5.33 20.16 -14.39
C LEU A 348 6.51 19.40 -15.00
N GLY A 349 6.79 19.68 -16.29
CA GLY A 349 7.94 19.12 -16.98
C GLY A 349 9.23 19.79 -16.55
N LYS A 350 10.33 19.38 -17.18
CA LYS A 350 11.66 19.95 -16.93
C LYS A 350 11.68 21.47 -17.04
N LYS A 351 11.08 22.03 -18.10
CA LYS A 351 11.06 23.47 -18.36
C LYS A 351 10.33 24.25 -17.26
N GLU A 352 9.16 23.78 -16.85
CA GLU A 352 8.37 24.41 -15.78
C GLU A 352 9.07 24.35 -14.42
N CYS A 353 9.88 23.30 -14.19
CA CYS A 353 10.74 23.17 -13.01
C CYS A 353 11.95 24.11 -13.08
N GLU A 354 12.55 24.31 -14.26
CA GLU A 354 13.65 25.26 -14.49
C GLU A 354 13.19 26.69 -14.23
N GLU A 355 12.01 27.06 -14.72
CA GLU A 355 11.38 28.37 -14.49
C GLU A 355 11.10 28.65 -13.00
N ARG A 356 10.90 27.59 -12.20
CA ARG A 356 10.73 27.66 -10.73
C ARG A 356 12.05 27.59 -9.96
N GLY A 357 13.19 27.47 -10.64
CA GLY A 357 14.49 27.37 -10.00
C GLY A 357 14.67 26.09 -9.18
N MET A 358 14.01 24.98 -9.54
CA MET A 358 14.09 23.69 -8.84
C MET A 358 15.44 22.97 -9.10
N GLY A 359 16.55 23.65 -8.83
CA GLY A 359 17.89 23.19 -9.21
C GLY A 359 18.41 22.01 -8.38
N ALA A 360 17.89 21.78 -7.16
CA ALA A 360 18.27 20.61 -6.37
C ALA A 360 17.65 19.33 -6.97
N TYR A 361 16.36 19.36 -7.28
CA TYR A 361 15.64 18.29 -7.97
C TYR A 361 16.18 18.03 -9.37
N LEU A 362 16.30 19.07 -10.20
CA LEU A 362 16.79 18.95 -11.58
C LEU A 362 18.25 18.51 -11.61
N GLY A 363 19.04 18.90 -10.61
CA GLY A 363 20.40 18.39 -10.42
C GLY A 363 20.42 16.87 -10.36
N VAL A 364 19.66 16.27 -9.45
CA VAL A 364 19.56 14.80 -9.33
C VAL A 364 19.10 14.15 -10.63
N ALA A 365 18.06 14.69 -11.26
CA ALA A 365 17.42 14.06 -12.42
C ALA A 365 18.26 14.08 -13.71
N ARG A 366 19.24 14.99 -13.84
CA ARG A 366 19.90 15.31 -15.11
C ARG A 366 20.70 14.14 -15.73
N ALA A 367 20.96 13.09 -14.94
CA ALA A 367 21.68 11.90 -15.40
C ALA A 367 20.79 10.91 -16.16
N SER A 368 19.47 10.96 -15.96
CA SER A 368 18.51 9.99 -16.48
C SER A 368 18.26 10.16 -17.98
N GLU A 369 17.86 9.07 -18.63
CA GLU A 369 17.38 9.08 -20.02
C GLU A 369 15.94 9.62 -20.10
N THR A 370 15.13 9.34 -19.08
CA THR A 370 13.76 9.85 -18.97
C THR A 370 13.76 11.24 -18.33
N GLU A 371 13.01 12.17 -18.92
CA GLU A 371 12.91 13.52 -18.37
C GLU A 371 12.19 13.53 -17.01
N PRO A 372 12.65 14.36 -16.04
CA PRO A 372 11.99 14.50 -14.74
C PRO A 372 10.51 14.92 -14.90
N GLN A 373 9.65 14.37 -14.05
CA GLN A 373 8.22 14.72 -14.00
C GLN A 373 7.85 15.13 -12.58
N PHE A 374 7.53 16.40 -12.37
CA PHE A 374 7.02 16.85 -11.08
C PHE A 374 5.50 16.72 -11.07
N ILE A 375 5.00 15.81 -10.24
CA ILE A 375 3.60 15.42 -10.16
C ILE A 375 2.94 16.19 -9.02
N HIS A 376 1.82 16.87 -9.31
CA HIS A 376 0.99 17.53 -8.32
C HIS A 376 -0.48 17.12 -8.53
N ILE A 377 -1.01 16.33 -7.60
CA ILE A 377 -2.44 16.01 -7.53
C ILE A 377 -3.09 16.85 -6.42
N THR A 378 -4.21 17.50 -6.73
CA THR A 378 -5.03 18.22 -5.76
C THR A 378 -6.33 17.47 -5.54
N TYR A 379 -6.65 17.19 -4.28
CA TYR A 379 -7.99 16.85 -3.82
C TYR A 379 -8.65 18.10 -3.25
N THR A 380 -9.84 18.44 -3.73
CA THR A 380 -10.67 19.52 -3.20
C THR A 380 -11.98 18.92 -2.70
N PRO A 381 -12.40 19.20 -1.46
CA PRO A 381 -13.61 18.62 -0.89
C PRO A 381 -14.85 19.26 -1.52
N GLN A 382 -15.99 18.60 -1.38
CA GLN A 382 -17.26 19.29 -1.64
C GLN A 382 -17.55 20.23 -0.46
N GLY A 383 -17.97 21.46 -0.76
CA GLY A 383 -18.26 22.48 0.25
C GLY A 383 -17.03 23.29 0.68
N ASP A 384 -17.07 23.81 1.90
CA ASP A 384 -16.04 24.72 2.41
C ASP A 384 -14.75 23.98 2.75
N VAL A 385 -13.61 24.60 2.40
CA VAL A 385 -12.28 24.16 2.80
C VAL A 385 -11.95 24.80 4.15
N LYS A 386 -11.79 23.97 5.18
CA LYS A 386 -11.35 24.40 6.52
C LYS A 386 -9.85 24.43 6.65
N LYS A 387 -9.16 23.48 6.00
CA LYS A 387 -7.72 23.30 6.12
C LYS A 387 -7.10 22.89 4.79
N LYS A 388 -5.95 23.48 4.48
CA LYS A 388 -5.12 23.10 3.33
C LYS A 388 -3.86 22.38 3.78
N VAL A 389 -3.62 21.18 3.29
CA VAL A 389 -2.47 20.36 3.69
C VAL A 389 -1.66 19.84 2.51
N GLY A 390 -0.37 19.62 2.74
CA GLY A 390 0.57 19.06 1.77
C GLY A 390 1.06 17.68 2.19
N VAL A 391 1.06 16.74 1.26
CA VAL A 391 1.63 15.40 1.42
C VAL A 391 2.66 15.17 0.33
N ILE A 392 3.92 15.02 0.71
CA ILE A 392 5.03 14.86 -0.23
C ILE A 392 5.57 13.43 -0.16
N GLY A 393 5.89 12.84 -1.31
CA GLY A 393 6.50 11.52 -1.39
C GLY A 393 7.80 11.55 -2.18
N LYS A 394 8.89 10.98 -1.64
CA LYS A 394 10.13 10.76 -2.41
C LYS A 394 9.84 9.89 -3.65
N GLY A 395 10.16 10.44 -4.83
CA GLY A 395 9.88 9.84 -6.14
C GLY A 395 11.12 9.37 -6.90
N LEU A 396 12.07 8.73 -6.23
CA LEU A 396 13.24 8.15 -6.90
C LEU A 396 12.88 6.76 -7.43
N LEU A 397 12.68 6.64 -8.74
CA LEU A 397 12.15 5.40 -9.34
C LEU A 397 13.23 4.34 -9.55
N PHE A 398 14.48 4.77 -9.61
CA PHE A 398 15.63 3.93 -9.39
C PHE A 398 16.78 4.76 -8.84
N ASP A 399 17.55 4.18 -7.92
CA ASP A 399 18.67 4.86 -7.28
C ASP A 399 19.95 4.01 -7.40
N THR A 400 20.83 4.43 -8.31
CA THR A 400 22.17 3.84 -8.46
C THR A 400 23.16 4.35 -7.41
N GLY A 401 22.81 5.43 -6.70
CA GLY A 401 23.69 6.27 -5.91
C GLY A 401 24.45 7.32 -6.70
N GLY A 402 24.29 7.38 -8.03
CA GLY A 402 25.06 8.26 -8.90
C GLY A 402 26.55 7.92 -8.87
N TYR A 403 27.42 8.92 -8.88
CA TYR A 403 28.88 8.70 -8.81
C TYR A 403 29.34 8.10 -7.47
N ASN A 404 28.59 8.32 -6.39
CA ASN A 404 28.69 7.55 -5.14
C ASN A 404 27.93 6.22 -5.26
N ILE A 405 28.33 5.40 -6.23
CA ILE A 405 27.61 4.18 -6.61
C ILE A 405 27.33 3.27 -5.41
N LYS A 406 26.07 2.80 -5.29
CA LYS A 406 25.69 1.81 -4.30
C LYS A 406 26.43 0.50 -4.58
N THR A 407 27.10 -0.04 -3.57
CA THR A 407 27.83 -1.31 -3.69
C THR A 407 27.07 -2.51 -3.12
N SER A 408 25.88 -2.27 -2.55
CA SER A 408 25.01 -3.29 -1.97
C SER A 408 23.54 -2.90 -2.13
N MET A 409 22.63 -3.89 -2.21
CA MET A 409 21.18 -3.71 -2.25
C MET A 409 20.65 -2.90 -3.46
N MET A 410 21.48 -2.61 -4.47
CA MET A 410 21.08 -1.81 -5.64
C MET A 410 19.91 -2.47 -6.39
N GLU A 411 19.84 -3.80 -6.42
CA GLU A 411 18.77 -4.57 -7.05
C GLU A 411 17.38 -4.30 -6.43
N LEU A 412 17.33 -3.83 -5.18
CA LEU A 412 16.08 -3.47 -4.53
C LEU A 412 15.66 -2.02 -4.77
N MET A 413 16.53 -1.15 -5.30
CA MET A 413 16.30 0.31 -5.38
C MET A 413 15.13 0.76 -6.25
N LYS A 414 14.40 -0.17 -6.88
CA LYS A 414 13.04 0.09 -7.37
C LYS A 414 12.07 0.53 -6.25
N PHE A 415 12.31 0.10 -5.01
CA PHE A 415 11.48 0.46 -3.86
C PHE A 415 11.74 1.87 -3.32
N ASP A 416 12.74 2.58 -3.87
CA ASP A 416 13.13 3.92 -3.42
C ASP A 416 12.12 5.02 -3.83
N CYS A 417 11.04 4.59 -4.50
CA CYS A 417 9.83 5.35 -4.76
C CYS A 417 8.70 5.07 -3.75
N GLY A 418 9.00 4.40 -2.63
CA GLY A 418 8.00 4.02 -1.62
C GLY A 418 7.20 5.21 -1.08
N GLY A 419 7.83 6.38 -0.95
CA GLY A 419 7.17 7.63 -0.59
C GLY A 419 6.13 8.06 -1.62
N ALA A 420 6.54 8.17 -2.89
CA ALA A 420 5.64 8.47 -4.00
C ALA A 420 4.50 7.45 -4.11
N ALA A 421 4.80 6.17 -3.93
CA ALA A 421 3.81 5.10 -3.97
C ALA A 421 2.75 5.24 -2.84
N ALA A 422 3.17 5.58 -1.63
CA ALA A 422 2.26 5.83 -0.50
C ALA A 422 1.38 7.05 -0.78
N VAL A 423 1.96 8.13 -1.31
CA VAL A 423 1.26 9.38 -1.65
C VAL A 423 0.22 9.16 -2.76
N LEU A 424 0.57 8.48 -3.85
CA LEU A 424 -0.38 8.21 -4.93
C LEU A 424 -1.45 7.18 -4.53
N GLY A 425 -1.09 6.16 -3.74
CA GLY A 425 -2.05 5.22 -3.18
C GLY A 425 -3.05 5.90 -2.23
N ALA A 426 -2.56 6.82 -1.39
CA ALA A 426 -3.41 7.61 -0.52
C ALA A 426 -4.28 8.60 -1.31
N ALA A 427 -3.75 9.24 -2.36
CA ALA A 427 -4.53 10.10 -3.25
C ALA A 427 -5.71 9.33 -3.87
N ARG A 428 -5.48 8.07 -4.29
CA ARG A 428 -6.54 7.19 -4.78
C ARG A 428 -7.63 6.94 -3.76
N ALA A 429 -7.24 6.56 -2.54
CA ALA A 429 -8.19 6.30 -1.47
C ALA A 429 -8.95 7.58 -1.07
N VAL A 430 -8.27 8.72 -0.95
CA VAL A 430 -8.88 10.03 -0.62
C VAL A 430 -9.86 10.47 -1.70
N GLY A 431 -9.51 10.38 -3.00
CA GLY A 431 -10.43 10.70 -4.10
C GLY A 431 -11.69 9.83 -4.11
N ALA A 432 -11.58 8.58 -3.66
CA ALA A 432 -12.71 7.65 -3.56
C ALA A 432 -13.56 7.87 -2.30
N LEU A 433 -12.93 8.17 -1.15
CA LEU A 433 -13.59 8.37 0.14
C LEU A 433 -14.19 9.78 0.30
N LYS A 434 -13.60 10.77 -0.37
CA LYS A 434 -14.04 12.17 -0.43
C LYS A 434 -14.26 12.81 0.96
N PRO A 435 -13.23 12.84 1.83
CA PRO A 435 -13.35 13.44 3.15
C PRO A 435 -13.72 14.94 3.08
N PRO A 436 -14.71 15.42 3.83
CA PRO A 436 -15.12 16.83 3.79
C PRO A 436 -14.06 17.74 4.43
N GLY A 437 -14.11 19.04 4.17
CA GLY A 437 -13.39 20.07 4.94
C GLY A 437 -11.88 20.20 4.69
N VAL A 438 -11.24 19.29 3.96
CA VAL A 438 -9.79 19.31 3.68
C VAL A 438 -9.48 19.46 2.19
N GLU A 439 -8.67 20.46 1.84
CA GLU A 439 -7.96 20.50 0.55
C GLU A 439 -6.58 19.87 0.74
N CYS A 440 -6.25 18.86 -0.07
CA CYS A 440 -4.99 18.12 0.06
C CYS A 440 -4.18 18.15 -1.23
N HIS A 441 -2.92 18.52 -1.12
CA HIS A 441 -1.96 18.57 -2.22
C HIS A 441 -0.98 17.40 -2.10
N PHE A 442 -1.10 16.42 -2.99
CA PHE A 442 -0.18 15.30 -3.11
C PHE A 442 0.91 15.65 -4.12
N VAL A 443 2.17 15.67 -3.69
CA VAL A 443 3.30 16.15 -4.49
C VAL A 443 4.41 15.11 -4.55
N VAL A 444 4.93 14.86 -5.76
CA VAL A 444 6.03 13.95 -6.02
C VAL A 444 6.99 14.56 -7.05
N ALA A 445 8.24 14.78 -6.67
CA ALA A 445 9.31 15.12 -7.60
C ALA A 445 9.90 13.82 -8.18
N ALA A 446 9.37 13.35 -9.31
CA ALA A 446 9.68 12.03 -9.86
C ALA A 446 10.86 12.04 -10.84
N CYS A 447 11.93 11.32 -10.50
CA CYS A 447 13.11 11.15 -11.33
C CYS A 447 13.87 9.87 -11.00
N GLU A 448 14.99 9.66 -11.67
CA GLU A 448 15.93 8.58 -11.40
C GLU A 448 17.32 9.14 -11.11
N ASN A 449 18.03 8.52 -10.16
CA ASN A 449 19.42 8.83 -9.86
C ASN A 449 20.32 7.85 -10.60
N MET A 450 20.79 8.27 -11.77
CA MET A 450 21.55 7.45 -12.72
C MET A 450 23.01 7.90 -12.82
N ILE A 451 23.84 7.10 -13.48
CA ILE A 451 25.22 7.45 -13.83
C ILE A 451 25.29 7.78 -15.32
N SER A 452 25.72 9.00 -15.64
CA SER A 452 26.03 9.42 -17.01
C SER A 452 27.05 10.56 -17.02
N ASP A 453 27.47 10.96 -18.21
CA ASP A 453 28.32 12.14 -18.45
C ASP A 453 27.70 13.45 -17.96
N LYS A 454 26.38 13.48 -17.80
CA LYS A 454 25.63 14.62 -17.29
C LYS A 454 25.45 14.60 -15.78
N GLY A 455 25.70 13.50 -15.08
CA GLY A 455 25.33 13.35 -13.67
C GLY A 455 25.94 14.37 -12.71
N VAL A 456 25.31 14.55 -11.54
CA VAL A 456 25.91 15.32 -10.44
C VAL A 456 27.16 14.61 -9.96
N VAL A 457 28.26 15.35 -9.80
CA VAL A 457 29.50 14.82 -9.24
C VAL A 457 29.68 15.34 -7.81
N PRO A 458 30.38 14.61 -6.94
CA PRO A 458 30.76 15.13 -5.63
C PRO A 458 31.49 16.47 -5.76
N SER A 459 31.17 17.41 -4.86
CA SER A 459 31.58 18.81 -4.83
C SER A 459 30.83 19.75 -5.78
N ASP A 460 29.86 19.28 -6.57
CA ASP A 460 28.91 20.18 -7.22
C ASP A 460 28.12 20.99 -6.18
N ILE A 461 27.83 22.25 -6.52
CA ILE A 461 26.92 23.10 -5.76
C ILE A 461 25.62 23.24 -6.55
N LEU A 462 24.50 22.85 -5.94
CA LEU A 462 23.16 23.02 -6.49
C LEU A 462 22.45 24.17 -5.78
N THR A 463 21.55 24.86 -6.46
CA THR A 463 20.71 25.91 -5.86
C THR A 463 19.26 25.42 -5.84
N ALA A 464 18.66 25.33 -4.66
CA ALA A 464 17.25 25.01 -4.50
C ALA A 464 16.36 26.22 -4.84
N SER A 465 15.07 25.97 -5.07
CA SER A 465 14.05 26.97 -5.44
C SER A 465 13.82 28.06 -4.40
N ASN A 466 14.24 27.87 -3.14
CA ASN A 466 14.26 28.93 -2.13
C ASN A 466 15.55 29.77 -2.12
N GLY A 467 16.44 29.56 -3.10
CA GLY A 467 17.72 30.26 -3.25
C GLY A 467 18.87 29.69 -2.42
N LYS A 468 18.63 28.71 -1.53
CA LYS A 468 19.71 28.07 -0.74
C LYS A 468 20.63 27.26 -1.65
N THR A 469 21.93 27.43 -1.46
CA THR A 469 22.98 26.66 -2.12
C THR A 469 23.36 25.42 -1.31
N ILE A 470 23.53 24.28 -1.99
CA ILE A 470 23.77 22.97 -1.39
C ILE A 470 25.04 22.37 -1.99
N GLU A 471 26.07 22.17 -1.18
CA GLU A 471 27.25 21.40 -1.54
C GLU A 471 26.93 19.90 -1.52
N VAL A 472 27.00 19.24 -2.67
CA VAL A 472 26.71 17.81 -2.82
C VAL A 472 27.98 17.03 -2.59
N LEU A 473 28.14 16.43 -1.41
CA LEU A 473 29.31 15.59 -1.09
C LEU A 473 29.06 14.10 -1.28
N ASN A 474 27.79 13.70 -1.36
CA ASN A 474 27.41 12.33 -1.63
C ASN A 474 26.17 12.30 -2.53
N THR A 475 26.29 11.77 -3.75
CA THR A 475 25.20 11.67 -4.73
C THR A 475 24.21 10.55 -4.42
N ASP A 476 24.50 9.70 -3.42
CA ASP A 476 23.61 8.68 -2.83
C ASP A 476 22.76 9.25 -1.67
N ALA A 477 22.87 10.56 -1.45
CA ALA A 477 21.98 11.33 -0.58
C ALA A 477 21.14 12.30 -1.43
N GLU A 478 20.57 11.77 -2.50
CA GLU A 478 19.78 12.45 -3.53
C GLU A 478 18.34 12.72 -3.11
N GLY A 479 17.69 11.80 -2.39
CA GLY A 479 16.28 11.91 -2.05
C GLY A 479 15.94 13.20 -1.31
N ARG A 480 16.80 13.61 -0.37
CA ARG A 480 16.63 14.88 0.34
C ARG A 480 16.77 16.12 -0.57
N LEU A 481 17.54 16.02 -1.67
CA LEU A 481 17.69 17.10 -2.65
C LEU A 481 16.42 17.26 -3.51
N THR A 482 15.81 16.14 -3.94
CA THR A 482 14.55 16.20 -4.69
C THR A 482 13.41 16.68 -3.80
N LEU A 483 13.39 16.22 -2.54
CA LEU A 483 12.43 16.66 -1.53
C LEU A 483 12.58 18.15 -1.17
N ALA A 484 13.79 18.72 -1.21
CA ALA A 484 14.00 20.13 -0.92
C ALA A 484 13.12 21.04 -1.78
N ASP A 485 13.10 20.82 -3.09
CA ASP A 485 12.27 21.61 -4.02
C ASP A 485 10.78 21.28 -3.89
N ALA A 486 10.41 20.04 -3.61
CA ALA A 486 9.02 19.66 -3.34
C ALA A 486 8.47 20.32 -2.07
N LEU A 487 9.29 20.41 -1.01
CA LEU A 487 8.96 21.07 0.25
C LEU A 487 8.77 22.58 0.05
N VAL A 488 9.67 23.23 -0.70
CA VAL A 488 9.55 24.65 -1.04
C VAL A 488 8.27 24.90 -1.85
N TYR A 489 7.95 24.04 -2.81
CA TYR A 489 6.71 24.15 -3.60
C TYR A 489 5.46 24.09 -2.72
N CYS A 490 5.36 23.10 -1.83
CA CYS A 490 4.23 22.98 -0.89
C CYS A 490 4.15 24.15 0.12
N ASP A 491 5.29 24.58 0.65
CA ASP A 491 5.35 25.66 1.66
C ASP A 491 5.04 27.04 1.06
N LYS A 492 5.62 27.37 -0.11
CA LYS A 492 5.62 28.71 -0.69
C LYS A 492 4.60 28.92 -1.79
N GLU A 493 4.47 27.99 -2.73
CA GLU A 493 3.60 28.16 -3.91
C GLU A 493 2.17 27.71 -3.59
N LEU A 494 2.02 26.57 -2.91
CA LEU A 494 0.70 26.04 -2.54
C LEU A 494 0.16 26.60 -1.22
N ASP A 495 1.03 27.21 -0.42
CA ASP A 495 0.72 27.75 0.91
C ASP A 495 0.01 26.73 1.83
N CYS A 496 0.46 25.47 1.80
CA CYS A 496 -0.08 24.43 2.68
C CYS A 496 0.14 24.83 4.14
N GLU A 497 -0.85 24.61 5.01
CA GLU A 497 -0.81 25.00 6.43
C GLU A 497 -0.08 23.97 7.29
N SER A 498 -0.13 22.69 6.91
CA SER A 498 0.59 21.58 7.52
C SER A 498 1.13 20.66 6.43
N ILE A 499 2.36 20.15 6.61
CA ILE A 499 3.05 19.33 5.62
C ILE A 499 3.55 18.05 6.27
N ILE A 500 3.25 16.90 5.66
CA ILE A 500 3.94 15.64 5.95
C ILE A 500 4.70 15.17 4.71
N GLU A 501 5.86 14.56 4.93
CA GLU A 501 6.70 14.02 3.88
C GLU A 501 7.07 12.57 4.20
N LEU A 502 6.95 11.68 3.22
CA LEU A 502 7.27 10.26 3.33
C LEU A 502 8.38 9.89 2.37
N SER A 503 9.46 9.30 2.90
CA SER A 503 10.59 8.90 2.08
C SER A 503 11.31 7.67 2.59
N THR A 504 11.82 6.87 1.65
CA THR A 504 12.83 5.84 1.89
C THR A 504 14.21 6.51 2.04
N LEU A 505 14.37 7.34 3.08
CA LEU A 505 15.43 8.35 3.07
C LEU A 505 16.77 7.81 3.58
N THR A 506 16.76 6.98 4.62
CA THR A 506 18.02 6.55 5.22
C THR A 506 18.05 5.08 5.64
N GLY A 507 19.14 4.40 5.28
CA GLY A 507 19.49 3.11 5.90
C GLY A 507 19.75 3.22 7.41
N ALA A 508 20.08 4.41 7.91
CA ALA A 508 20.27 4.67 9.34
C ALA A 508 18.96 4.48 10.14
N CYS A 509 17.81 4.86 9.59
CA CYS A 509 16.50 4.60 10.21
C CYS A 509 16.24 3.09 10.34
N MET A 510 16.56 2.32 9.30
CA MET A 510 16.43 0.85 9.34
C MET A 510 17.34 0.21 10.39
N VAL A 511 18.55 0.74 10.58
CA VAL A 511 19.46 0.26 11.64
C VAL A 511 18.87 0.55 13.03
N ALA A 512 18.21 1.69 13.22
CA ALA A 512 17.64 2.10 14.50
C ALA A 512 16.34 1.37 14.85
N LEU A 513 15.42 1.23 13.88
CA LEU A 513 14.03 0.80 14.11
C LEU A 513 13.65 -0.52 13.42
N GLY A 514 14.57 -1.11 12.63
CA GLY A 514 14.32 -2.32 11.86
C GLY A 514 13.48 -2.09 10.60
N LYS A 515 12.93 -3.19 10.06
CA LYS A 515 12.18 -3.20 8.78
C LYS A 515 10.66 -3.01 8.92
N SER A 516 10.14 -2.74 10.11
CA SER A 516 8.69 -2.75 10.34
C SER A 516 8.16 -1.51 11.05
N VAL A 517 9.01 -0.53 11.32
CA VAL A 517 8.66 0.70 12.06
C VAL A 517 9.23 1.90 11.32
N CYS A 518 8.37 2.87 11.03
CA CYS A 518 8.74 4.17 10.48
C CYS A 518 9.35 5.08 11.56
N GLY A 519 10.35 5.88 11.22
CA GLY A 519 10.84 6.94 12.09
C GLY A 519 10.14 8.27 11.78
N VAL A 520 9.66 8.98 12.81
CA VAL A 520 8.99 10.28 12.66
C VAL A 520 9.81 11.38 13.30
N TRP A 521 10.16 12.42 12.52
CA TRP A 521 10.84 13.61 13.01
C TRP A 521 9.97 14.84 12.79
N THR A 522 9.64 15.52 13.88
CA THR A 522 8.94 16.81 13.88
C THR A 522 9.26 17.57 15.17
N ASP A 523 9.39 18.89 15.07
CA ASP A 523 9.50 19.81 16.20
C ASP A 523 8.15 20.35 16.66
N ASN A 524 7.05 19.88 16.06
CA ASN A 524 5.69 20.17 16.47
C ASN A 524 5.11 18.99 17.27
N ASP A 525 4.84 19.21 18.56
CA ASP A 525 4.35 18.15 19.45
C ASP A 525 2.92 17.70 19.11
N ASP A 526 2.05 18.62 18.70
CA ASP A 526 0.66 18.31 18.33
C ASP A 526 0.60 17.40 17.10
N LEU A 527 1.39 17.70 16.07
CA LEU A 527 1.51 16.86 14.87
C LEU A 527 2.11 15.49 15.19
N ALA A 528 3.02 15.42 16.18
CA ALA A 528 3.60 14.15 16.59
C ALA A 528 2.57 13.24 17.29
N GLU A 529 1.75 13.78 18.19
CA GLU A 529 0.69 13.02 18.85
C GLU A 529 -0.43 12.67 17.86
N GLU A 530 -0.79 13.57 16.95
CA GLU A 530 -1.73 13.28 15.87
C GLU A 530 -1.27 12.09 15.02
N LEU A 531 -0.02 12.11 14.54
CA LEU A 531 0.53 11.02 13.73
C LEU A 531 0.60 9.71 14.51
N LYS A 532 0.90 9.75 15.80
CA LYS A 532 0.88 8.57 16.68
C LYS A 532 -0.52 7.98 16.80
N ASP A 533 -1.55 8.81 16.94
CA ASP A 533 -2.95 8.34 16.97
C ASP A 533 -3.41 7.80 15.62
N VAL A 534 -2.97 8.41 14.52
CA VAL A 534 -3.19 7.87 13.16
C VAL A 534 -2.54 6.50 13.01
N CYS A 535 -1.27 6.36 13.44
CA CYS A 535 -0.54 5.08 13.39
C CYS A 535 -1.22 4.00 14.24
N LYS A 536 -1.80 4.39 15.39
CA LYS A 536 -2.55 3.48 16.25
C LYS A 536 -3.79 2.92 15.54
N VAL A 537 -4.59 3.78 14.91
CA VAL A 537 -5.83 3.37 14.22
C VAL A 537 -5.53 2.61 12.93
N THR A 538 -4.50 3.01 12.18
CA THR A 538 -4.16 2.37 10.90
C THR A 538 -3.31 1.11 11.05
N GLU A 539 -2.79 0.87 12.26
CA GLU A 539 -1.81 -0.17 12.59
C GLU A 539 -0.49 -0.08 11.81
N GLU A 540 -0.23 1.05 11.16
CA GLU A 540 1.04 1.35 10.51
C GLU A 540 2.00 1.91 11.54
N LYS A 541 2.98 1.08 11.95
CA LYS A 541 3.85 1.39 13.09
C LYS A 541 4.80 2.53 12.77
N ALA A 542 4.79 3.53 13.63
CA ALA A 542 5.79 4.60 13.62
C ALA A 542 6.30 4.90 15.03
N TRP A 543 7.49 5.48 15.11
CA TRP A 543 8.12 5.89 16.35
C TRP A 543 8.68 7.30 16.23
N ARG A 544 8.34 8.18 17.18
CA ARG A 544 8.88 9.54 17.21
C ARG A 544 10.35 9.50 17.61
N MET A 545 11.19 10.10 16.78
CA MET A 545 12.62 10.17 16.92
C MET A 545 13.06 11.59 17.33
N PRO A 546 14.17 11.73 18.08
CA PRO A 546 14.65 13.04 18.51
C PRO A 546 15.23 13.84 17.32
N LEU A 547 14.94 15.15 17.29
CA LEU A 547 15.55 16.14 16.42
C LEU A 547 16.67 16.89 17.16
N GLU A 548 17.84 16.24 17.29
CA GLU A 548 18.99 16.81 18.01
C GLU A 548 19.60 18.00 17.27
N LYS A 549 19.27 19.22 17.71
CA LYS A 549 19.59 20.47 16.99
C LYS A 549 21.09 20.77 16.90
N SER A 550 21.91 20.27 17.84
CA SER A 550 23.37 20.46 17.77
C SER A 550 23.99 19.83 16.52
N TYR A 551 23.33 18.84 15.91
CA TYR A 551 23.80 18.18 14.68
C TYR A 551 23.65 19.06 13.42
N ASN A 552 23.08 20.26 13.51
CA ASN A 552 23.14 21.22 12.40
C ASN A 552 24.59 21.61 12.03
N GLU A 553 25.52 21.63 13.00
CA GLU A 553 26.95 21.86 12.75
C GLU A 553 27.52 20.83 11.76
N LEU A 554 26.98 19.60 11.78
CA LEU A 554 27.37 18.54 10.87
C LEU A 554 26.91 18.77 9.43
N LEU A 555 26.03 19.75 9.17
CA LEU A 555 25.53 20.12 7.84
C LEU A 555 26.12 21.43 7.32
N GLU A 556 26.99 22.09 8.08
CA GLU A 556 27.67 23.31 7.61
C GLU A 556 28.59 22.99 6.42
N SER A 557 28.54 23.85 5.41
CA SER A 557 29.45 23.87 4.27
C SER A 557 30.40 25.06 4.38
N LYS A 558 31.60 24.92 3.83
CA LYS A 558 32.59 26.00 3.73
C LYS A 558 32.42 26.87 2.48
N ILE A 559 31.65 26.40 1.50
CA ILE A 559 31.55 26.99 0.16
C ILE A 559 30.12 27.20 -0.33
N ALA A 560 29.13 26.61 0.36
CA ALA A 560 27.69 26.78 0.13
C ALA A 560 26.98 27.06 1.47
N ASP A 561 25.66 27.29 1.43
CA ASP A 561 24.88 27.54 2.66
C ASP A 561 24.74 26.29 3.54
N ILE A 562 24.71 25.11 2.92
CA ILE A 562 24.57 23.81 3.58
C ILE A 562 25.23 22.71 2.73
N LYS A 563 25.63 21.59 3.32
CA LYS A 563 25.98 20.38 2.56
C LYS A 563 24.89 19.32 2.69
N ASN A 564 24.75 18.46 1.69
CA ASN A 564 23.65 17.50 1.64
C ASN A 564 23.78 16.34 2.64
N ILE A 565 24.98 16.07 3.17
CA ILE A 565 25.22 14.92 4.04
C ILE A 565 25.93 15.29 5.34
N GLY A 566 25.46 14.72 6.45
CA GLY A 566 26.14 14.75 7.75
C GLY A 566 27.17 13.62 7.86
N THR A 567 27.30 13.05 9.07
CA THR A 567 28.12 11.85 9.29
C THR A 567 27.26 10.59 9.26
N ARG A 568 27.92 9.41 9.28
CA ARG A 568 27.24 8.13 9.45
C ARG A 568 26.43 8.06 10.76
N TYR A 569 26.96 8.63 11.83
CA TYR A 569 26.31 8.62 13.15
C TYR A 569 25.28 9.76 13.21
N GLY A 570 24.03 9.42 13.53
CA GLY A 570 22.91 10.37 13.45
C GLY A 570 22.48 10.67 12.01
N GLY A 571 22.77 9.79 11.05
CA GLY A 571 22.46 10.00 9.63
C GLY A 571 20.98 10.29 9.34
N SER A 572 20.05 9.63 10.04
CA SER A 572 18.61 9.89 9.92
C SER A 572 18.21 11.25 10.52
N ILE A 573 18.80 11.63 11.66
CA ILE A 573 18.58 12.93 12.30
C ILE A 573 19.07 14.07 11.41
N THR A 574 20.30 13.96 10.88
CA THR A 574 20.86 14.98 9.98
C THR A 574 20.09 15.07 8.66
N ALA A 575 19.50 13.97 8.17
CA ALA A 575 18.57 14.02 7.03
C ALA A 575 17.32 14.84 7.35
N ALA A 576 16.69 14.60 8.51
CA ALA A 576 15.53 15.37 8.94
C ALA A 576 15.85 16.87 9.13
N LEU A 577 17.00 17.19 9.76
CA LEU A 577 17.47 18.58 9.93
C LEU A 577 17.76 19.26 8.59
N PHE A 578 18.30 18.52 7.61
CA PHE A 578 18.47 19.03 6.25
C PHE A 578 17.12 19.45 5.66
N LEU A 579 16.08 18.60 5.75
CA LEU A 579 14.75 18.90 5.23
C LEU A 579 14.09 20.13 5.90
N GLN A 580 14.33 20.35 7.20
CA GLN A 580 13.82 21.54 7.91
C GLN A 580 14.32 22.88 7.33
N ASN A 581 15.36 22.89 6.50
CA ASN A 581 15.82 24.11 5.83
C ASN A 581 14.92 24.54 4.65
N PHE A 582 13.98 23.69 4.23
CA PHE A 582 13.16 23.88 3.03
C PHE A 582 11.68 24.06 3.34
N VAL A 583 11.32 24.16 4.62
CA VAL A 583 9.96 24.49 5.10
C VAL A 583 10.03 25.69 6.05
N SER A 584 9.01 26.53 6.04
CA SER A 584 8.88 27.63 7.01
C SER A 584 8.80 27.09 8.45
N LYS A 585 9.63 27.65 9.35
CA LYS A 585 9.58 27.34 10.79
C LYS A 585 8.23 27.65 11.47
N LYS A 586 7.33 28.35 10.78
CA LYS A 586 6.00 28.71 11.30
C LYS A 586 4.93 27.65 11.02
N LYS A 587 5.22 26.69 10.14
CA LYS A 587 4.25 25.69 9.69
C LYS A 587 4.60 24.31 10.26
N PRO A 588 3.64 23.55 10.79
CA PRO A 588 3.88 22.17 11.19
C PRO A 588 4.43 21.34 10.02
N PHE A 589 5.53 20.65 10.27
CA PHE A 589 6.18 19.76 9.32
C PHE A 589 6.61 18.47 10.00
N ALA A 590 6.33 17.33 9.38
CA ALA A 590 6.87 16.04 9.81
C ALA A 590 7.54 15.30 8.64
N HIS A 591 8.74 14.79 8.91
CA HIS A 591 9.44 13.82 8.06
C HIS A 591 9.19 12.41 8.59
N LEU A 592 8.70 11.53 7.72
CA LEU A 592 8.45 10.12 7.98
C LEU A 592 9.44 9.29 7.15
N ASP A 593 10.49 8.76 7.80
CA ASP A 593 11.44 7.85 7.16
C ASP A 593 10.86 6.43 7.14
N ILE A 594 10.37 6.05 5.96
CA ILE A 594 9.72 4.76 5.70
C ILE A 594 10.66 3.74 5.02
N ALA A 595 11.98 3.96 5.02
CA ALA A 595 12.95 3.06 4.37
C ALA A 595 12.82 1.59 4.81
N GLY A 596 12.51 1.36 6.09
CA GLY A 596 12.25 0.02 6.63
C GLY A 596 10.94 -0.59 6.13
N PRO A 597 9.78 -0.03 6.51
CA PRO A 597 8.49 -0.71 6.35
C PRO A 597 7.94 -0.81 4.94
N VAL A 598 8.52 -0.17 3.92
CA VAL A 598 8.05 -0.26 2.52
C VAL A 598 8.25 -1.64 1.88
N TRP A 599 9.18 -2.46 2.40
CA TRP A 599 9.55 -3.75 1.80
C TRP A 599 9.74 -4.84 2.85
N ASP A 600 9.11 -5.99 2.61
CA ASP A 600 9.31 -7.23 3.36
C ASP A 600 10.01 -8.27 2.48
N ASP A 601 11.05 -8.93 3.01
CA ASP A 601 11.86 -9.87 2.22
C ASP A 601 11.08 -11.11 1.75
N LYS A 602 9.96 -11.44 2.40
CA LYS A 602 9.12 -12.60 2.07
C LYS A 602 7.98 -12.23 1.15
N THR A 603 7.35 -11.07 1.37
CA THR A 603 6.12 -10.67 0.66
C THR A 603 6.31 -9.55 -0.36
N GLY A 604 7.48 -8.90 -0.41
CA GLY A 604 7.77 -7.77 -1.29
C GLY A 604 7.19 -6.46 -0.77
N ALA A 605 6.69 -5.60 -1.66
CA ALA A 605 6.09 -4.33 -1.29
C ALA A 605 4.94 -4.51 -0.28
N THR A 606 4.95 -3.72 0.78
CA THR A 606 4.00 -3.85 1.90
C THR A 606 2.73 -3.02 1.70
N GLY A 607 2.81 -1.94 0.92
CA GLY A 607 1.75 -0.94 0.83
C GLY A 607 1.79 0.10 1.96
N TYR A 608 2.87 0.13 2.75
CA TYR A 608 3.02 1.01 3.91
C TYR A 608 2.83 2.49 3.55
N GLY A 609 2.12 3.22 4.41
CA GLY A 609 1.93 4.66 4.34
C GLY A 609 0.63 5.07 3.66
N ALA A 610 0.04 4.20 2.83
CA ALA A 610 -1.23 4.50 2.18
C ALA A 610 -2.36 4.70 3.20
N LYS A 611 -2.45 3.83 4.22
CA LYS A 611 -3.50 3.95 5.26
C LYS A 611 -3.26 5.15 6.16
N LEU A 612 -2.01 5.34 6.62
CA LEU A 612 -1.58 6.45 7.48
C LEU A 612 -1.90 7.78 6.82
N VAL A 613 -1.49 7.99 5.56
CA VAL A 613 -1.73 9.26 4.87
C VAL A 613 -3.23 9.48 4.64
N THR A 614 -3.98 8.46 4.21
CA THR A 614 -5.43 8.60 4.01
C THR A 614 -6.15 8.99 5.31
N GLU A 615 -5.82 8.33 6.42
CA GLU A 615 -6.43 8.64 7.71
C GLU A 615 -5.99 10.01 8.25
N TRP A 616 -4.71 10.38 8.09
CA TRP A 616 -4.23 11.71 8.48
C TRP A 616 -4.97 12.80 7.70
N VAL A 617 -5.07 12.69 6.36
CA VAL A 617 -5.81 13.63 5.51
C VAL A 617 -7.27 13.73 5.93
N ARG A 618 -7.94 12.60 6.19
CA ARG A 618 -9.34 12.57 6.64
C ARG A 618 -9.57 13.41 7.90
N ARG A 619 -8.67 13.31 8.89
CA ARG A 619 -8.76 14.06 10.15
C ARG A 619 -8.51 15.56 9.99
N GLN A 620 -7.87 16.01 8.91
CA GLN A 620 -7.60 17.44 8.70
C GLN A 620 -8.86 18.27 8.41
N GLY A 621 -9.93 17.64 7.93
CA GLY A 621 -11.17 18.31 7.56
C GLY A 621 -12.28 18.25 8.61
N GLU A 622 -12.05 17.48 9.69
CA GLU A 622 -12.89 17.44 10.89
C GLU A 622 -12.76 18.76 11.65
#